data_AF-A0A953WRT7-F1
#
_entry.id   AF-A0A953WRT7-F1
#
_cell.length_a   1.000
_cell.length_b   1.000
_cell.length_c   1.000
_cell.angle_alpha   90.00
_cell.angle_beta   90.00
_cell.angle_gamma   90.00
#
_symmetry.space_group_name_H-M   'P 1'
#
loop_
_entity.id
_entity.type
_entity.pdbx_description
1 polymer ?
#
loop_
_entity_poly.entity_id
_entity_poly.type
_entity_poly.pdbx_seq_one_letter_code
_entity_poly.pdbx_strand_id
1 'polypeptide(L)'
;DDEEEFDEESDDEEYDEDEDDESEEYDEDEDYDSSEYEDDDEAEEYDDAAEADEADLDEESDVDAEDDEGVYAHTPRLTRDDPVVDAPSIGRKTAKRLARAGITTIGDLLDCDIDETAFQLDVHYIDSETLRDWQDQTKLMMDVPGLRVHDVQILVGAGIRTAKELADAPARTLFLLATEFLNSPEGEYVQRGDDVFVEDEVEEWIERAKGAA
;
A
#
# COMPACT_ATOMS: atom_id res chain seq x y z
N ASP A 1 4.69 31.31 -57.11
CA ASP A 1 4.16 32.59 -57.58
C ASP A 1 3.07 33.03 -56.61
N ASP A 2 3.44 33.30 -55.35
CA ASP A 2 4.12 34.54 -54.87
C ASP A 2 3.11 35.71 -54.97
N GLU A 3 2.78 36.47 -53.92
CA GLU A 3 3.60 37.19 -52.91
C GLU A 3 2.72 37.28 -51.62
N GLU A 4 3.13 36.91 -50.40
CA GLU A 4 4.15 37.45 -49.47
C GLU A 4 3.98 38.93 -49.09
N GLU A 5 4.48 39.25 -47.88
CA GLU A 5 4.55 40.55 -47.17
C GLU A 5 3.40 40.82 -46.16
N PHE A 6 3.55 40.28 -44.94
CA PHE A 6 2.88 40.76 -43.74
C PHE A 6 3.94 41.16 -42.69
N ASP A 7 4.04 42.46 -42.49
CA ASP A 7 4.61 43.25 -41.39
C ASP A 7 5.61 42.58 -40.43
N GLU A 8 6.87 43.03 -40.55
CA GLU A 8 7.87 43.04 -39.50
C GLU A 8 7.52 44.11 -38.45
N GLU A 9 7.28 43.71 -37.20
CA GLU A 9 7.47 44.60 -36.05
C GLU A 9 8.15 43.79 -34.95
N SER A 10 9.48 43.94 -34.89
CA SER A 10 10.34 43.53 -33.79
C SER A 10 10.07 44.44 -32.59
N ASP A 11 9.54 43.88 -31.51
CA ASP A 11 9.48 44.54 -30.21
C ASP A 11 10.58 43.96 -29.32
N ASP A 12 11.72 44.67 -29.37
CA ASP A 12 12.86 44.57 -28.47
C ASP A 12 12.43 45.23 -27.14
N GLU A 13 12.21 44.44 -26.09
CA GLU A 13 12.09 44.96 -24.73
C GLU A 13 13.14 44.24 -23.88
N GLU A 14 14.35 44.82 -23.88
CA GLU A 14 15.40 44.55 -22.91
C GLU A 14 14.92 44.95 -21.52
N TYR A 15 14.75 43.97 -20.65
CA TYR A 15 14.58 44.18 -19.21
C TYR A 15 15.95 44.19 -18.54
N ASP A 16 16.54 45.38 -18.45
CA ASP A 16 17.47 45.74 -17.37
C ASP A 16 16.63 46.15 -16.15
N GLU A 17 16.79 45.47 -15.01
CA GLU A 17 16.62 46.10 -13.70
C GLU A 17 17.29 45.23 -12.61
N ASP A 18 18.51 45.66 -12.29
CA ASP A 18 19.04 45.92 -10.95
C ASP A 18 19.20 44.74 -9.97
N GLU A 19 20.48 44.37 -9.84
CA GLU A 19 21.09 43.76 -8.66
C GLU A 19 20.86 44.65 -7.42
N ASP A 20 20.03 44.19 -6.48
CA ASP A 20 20.07 44.63 -5.08
C ASP A 20 19.37 43.55 -4.24
N ASP A 21 20.16 42.59 -3.73
CA ASP A 21 19.78 41.84 -2.52
C ASP A 21 21.02 41.73 -1.63
N GLU A 22 21.19 42.77 -0.82
CA GLU A 22 22.05 42.71 0.36
C GLU A 22 21.40 41.80 1.42
N SER A 23 22.25 41.24 2.30
CA SER A 23 21.93 40.80 3.66
C SER A 23 21.47 39.33 3.80
N GLU A 24 22.00 38.46 4.67
CA GLU A 24 23.10 38.49 5.65
C GLU A 24 23.66 37.07 5.78
N GLU A 25 24.96 36.96 6.09
CA GLU A 25 25.53 35.72 6.60
C GLU A 25 24.94 35.44 7.98
N TYR A 26 24.24 34.31 8.11
CA TYR A 26 23.87 33.74 9.39
C TYR A 26 24.94 32.73 9.80
N ASP A 27 25.84 33.16 10.68
CA ASP A 27 26.62 32.29 11.55
C ASP A 27 25.66 31.58 12.52
N GLU A 28 25.44 30.28 12.34
CA GLU A 28 24.74 29.42 13.30
C GLU A 28 25.79 28.60 14.08
N ASP A 29 26.47 29.28 15.00
CA ASP A 29 27.13 28.65 16.15
C ASP A 29 26.04 28.35 17.21
N GLU A 30 25.42 27.17 17.15
CA GLU A 30 24.65 26.64 18.28
C GLU A 30 25.37 25.41 18.86
N ASP A 31 26.16 25.70 19.88
CA ASP A 31 26.68 24.80 20.93
C ASP A 31 25.51 23.96 21.50
N TYR A 32 25.40 22.71 21.07
CA TYR A 32 24.46 21.78 21.70
C TYR A 32 25.07 21.26 23.00
N ASP A 33 24.63 21.89 24.10
CA ASP A 33 24.86 21.53 25.48
C ASP A 33 24.43 20.07 25.73
N SER A 34 25.41 19.17 25.77
CA SER A 34 25.25 17.79 26.22
C SER A 34 25.10 17.76 27.73
N SER A 35 23.91 18.07 28.24
CA SER A 35 23.58 17.86 29.65
C SER A 35 23.35 16.37 29.94
N GLU A 36 24.20 15.85 30.82
CA GLU A 36 24.09 14.57 31.51
C GLU A 36 22.71 14.41 32.14
N TYR A 37 21.96 13.41 31.70
CA TYR A 37 20.93 12.77 32.52
C TYR A 37 21.57 11.55 33.19
N GLU A 38 22.14 11.78 34.37
CA GLU A 38 22.32 10.73 35.37
C GLU A 38 20.92 10.41 35.91
N ASP A 39 20.33 9.30 35.47
CA ASP A 39 19.16 8.72 36.14
C ASP A 39 19.61 7.48 36.92
N ASP A 40 19.36 7.57 38.22
CA ASP A 40 19.75 6.68 39.30
C ASP A 40 18.59 5.68 39.47
N ASP A 41 18.60 4.60 38.68
CA ASP A 41 17.65 3.50 38.86
C ASP A 41 18.31 2.38 39.67
N GLU A 42 18.10 2.51 40.97
CA GLU A 42 18.31 1.56 42.05
C GLU A 42 17.74 0.18 41.68
N ALA A 43 18.61 -0.73 41.26
CA ALA A 43 18.26 -2.12 40.99
C ALA A 43 17.94 -2.85 42.31
N GLU A 44 16.66 -2.86 42.68
CA GLU A 44 16.13 -3.68 43.77
C GLU A 44 16.22 -5.17 43.41
N GLU A 45 17.09 -5.84 44.15
CA GLU A 45 17.34 -7.28 44.19
C GLU A 45 16.08 -8.00 44.70
N TYR A 46 15.31 -8.59 43.80
CA TYR A 46 14.30 -9.60 44.15
C TYR A 46 14.82 -11.01 43.83
N ASP A 47 15.38 -11.63 44.86
CA ASP A 47 15.60 -13.06 45.00
C ASP A 47 14.24 -13.72 45.31
N ASP A 48 13.70 -14.52 44.39
CA ASP A 48 12.72 -15.56 44.75
C ASP A 48 12.96 -16.79 43.87
N ALA A 49 13.76 -17.69 44.44
CA ALA A 49 13.90 -19.06 43.98
C ALA A 49 12.62 -19.86 44.29
N ALA A 50 11.89 -20.27 43.26
CA ALA A 50 10.89 -21.33 43.34
C ALA A 50 11.00 -22.28 42.13
N GLU A 51 11.79 -23.32 42.38
CA GLU A 51 11.81 -24.67 41.81
C GLU A 51 10.56 -25.12 41.00
N ALA A 52 10.84 -25.60 39.79
CA ALA A 52 10.30 -26.79 39.12
C ALA A 52 8.77 -27.01 39.07
N ASP A 53 8.22 -26.92 37.84
CA ASP A 53 7.28 -27.93 37.35
C ASP A 53 7.52 -28.17 35.85
N GLU A 54 8.12 -29.33 35.58
CA GLU A 54 8.41 -29.88 34.26
C GLU A 54 7.18 -30.71 33.85
N ALA A 55 6.36 -30.16 32.94
CA ALA A 55 5.37 -30.91 32.16
C ALA A 55 5.14 -30.15 30.85
N ASP A 56 5.83 -30.53 29.78
CA ASP A 56 5.30 -31.46 28.77
C ASP A 56 4.01 -30.90 28.15
N LEU A 57 4.17 -30.17 27.04
CA LEU A 57 3.29 -30.27 25.87
C LEU A 57 4.06 -29.74 24.64
N ASP A 58 4.58 -30.71 23.88
CA ASP A 58 4.72 -30.67 22.43
C ASP A 58 3.71 -29.73 21.76
N GLU A 59 4.19 -28.83 20.90
CA GLU A 59 3.95 -28.88 19.46
C GLU A 59 4.53 -27.59 18.86
N GLU A 60 5.85 -27.60 18.63
CA GLU A 60 6.47 -26.74 17.64
C GLU A 60 5.82 -27.11 16.31
N SER A 61 4.73 -26.45 15.93
CA SER A 61 4.22 -26.56 14.57
C SER A 61 5.21 -25.82 13.69
N ASP A 62 6.20 -26.55 13.19
CA ASP A 62 6.81 -26.31 11.88
C ASP A 62 5.66 -26.08 10.90
N VAL A 63 5.29 -24.82 10.68
CA VAL A 63 4.50 -24.46 9.51
C VAL A 63 5.48 -24.53 8.37
N ASP A 64 5.64 -25.74 7.85
CA ASP A 64 6.11 -26.05 6.51
C ASP A 64 5.43 -25.06 5.55
N ALA A 65 6.17 -24.01 5.18
CA ALA A 65 5.89 -23.25 3.99
C ALA A 65 6.32 -24.08 2.76
N GLU A 66 5.78 -25.30 2.65
CA GLU A 66 5.75 -26.05 1.42
C GLU A 66 4.43 -25.73 0.72
N ASP A 67 4.38 -24.55 0.10
CA ASP A 67 3.40 -24.26 -0.96
C ASP A 67 4.20 -24.05 -2.25
N ASP A 68 4.87 -25.12 -2.67
CA ASP A 68 5.42 -25.28 -4.01
C ASP A 68 4.60 -26.35 -4.75
N GLU A 69 4.13 -25.94 -5.93
CA GLU A 69 3.51 -26.71 -7.01
C GLU A 69 2.02 -27.10 -6.95
N GLY A 70 1.19 -26.25 -7.59
CA GLY A 70 -0.15 -26.65 -8.02
C GLY A 70 -0.99 -25.61 -8.78
N VAL A 71 -0.51 -25.08 -9.91
CA VAL A 71 -1.30 -24.62 -11.08
C VAL A 71 -2.73 -24.10 -10.76
N TYR A 72 -2.86 -22.79 -10.56
CA TYR A 72 -4.12 -22.03 -10.46
C TYR A 72 -5.14 -22.55 -9.42
N ALA A 73 -4.76 -22.60 -8.14
CA ALA A 73 -5.77 -22.65 -7.08
C ALA A 73 -6.65 -21.39 -7.20
N HIS A 74 -7.85 -21.55 -7.76
CA HIS A 74 -8.84 -20.47 -7.86
C HIS A 74 -9.11 -19.96 -6.44
N THR A 75 -8.73 -18.71 -6.19
CA THR A 75 -9.23 -17.98 -5.04
C THR A 75 -10.77 -18.07 -5.08
N PRO A 76 -11.43 -18.59 -4.03
CA PRO A 76 -12.87 -18.65 -4.01
C PRO A 76 -13.44 -17.24 -4.21
N ARG A 77 -14.55 -17.13 -4.94
CA ARG A 77 -15.19 -15.83 -5.20
C ARG A 77 -15.54 -15.18 -3.86
N LEU A 78 -14.98 -14.01 -3.61
CA LEU A 78 -15.26 -13.19 -2.43
C LEU A 78 -16.67 -12.59 -2.53
N THR A 79 -17.40 -12.62 -1.42
CA THR A 79 -18.76 -12.12 -1.28
C THR A 79 -18.87 -11.19 -0.07
N ARG A 80 -19.96 -10.44 0.01
CA ARG A 80 -20.15 -9.46 1.10
C ARG A 80 -20.32 -10.11 2.48
N ASP A 81 -20.79 -11.35 2.53
CA ASP A 81 -21.03 -12.08 3.78
C ASP A 81 -19.76 -12.74 4.33
N ASP A 82 -18.69 -12.80 3.53
CA ASP A 82 -17.40 -13.36 3.95
C ASP A 82 -16.76 -12.51 5.05
N PRO A 83 -15.97 -13.13 5.94
CA PRO A 83 -15.31 -12.40 7.02
C PRO A 83 -14.27 -11.42 6.46
N VAL A 84 -14.08 -10.28 7.14
CA VAL A 84 -13.15 -9.23 6.68
C VAL A 84 -11.70 -9.69 6.58
N VAL A 85 -11.32 -10.78 7.25
CA VAL A 85 -9.97 -11.37 7.16
C VAL A 85 -9.67 -11.99 5.79
N ASP A 86 -10.69 -12.25 4.97
CA ASP A 86 -10.53 -12.78 3.62
C ASP A 86 -10.33 -11.65 2.58
N ALA A 87 -10.42 -10.38 3.00
CA ALA A 87 -10.11 -9.24 2.14
C ALA A 87 -8.60 -9.17 1.83
N PRO A 88 -8.22 -8.69 0.64
CA PRO A 88 -6.83 -8.42 0.30
C PRO A 88 -6.15 -7.52 1.34
N SER A 89 -4.89 -7.79 1.66
CA SER A 89 -4.06 -7.00 2.59
C SER A 89 -4.53 -6.98 4.06
N ILE A 90 -5.60 -7.69 4.43
CA ILE A 90 -6.13 -7.72 5.80
C ILE A 90 -5.84 -9.07 6.47
N GLY A 91 -4.78 -9.12 7.27
CA GLY A 91 -4.46 -10.30 8.08
C GLY A 91 -5.27 -10.40 9.37
N ARG A 92 -5.18 -11.56 10.04
CA ARG A 92 -5.88 -11.87 11.32
C ARG A 92 -5.74 -10.77 12.39
N LYS A 93 -4.54 -10.17 12.50
CA LYS A 93 -4.25 -9.08 13.46
C LYS A 93 -4.98 -7.79 13.11
N THR A 94 -5.10 -7.47 11.82
CA THR A 94 -5.80 -6.30 11.30
C THR A 94 -7.31 -6.50 11.41
N ALA A 95 -7.83 -7.66 11.02
CA ALA A 95 -9.23 -8.02 11.18
C ALA A 95 -9.73 -7.90 12.63
N LYS A 96 -8.92 -8.33 13.61
CA LYS A 96 -9.25 -8.18 15.04
C LYS A 96 -9.32 -6.71 15.49
N ARG A 97 -8.58 -5.80 14.84
CA ARG A 97 -8.66 -4.36 15.10
C ARG A 97 -9.91 -3.76 14.46
N LEU A 98 -10.17 -4.09 13.19
CA LEU A 98 -11.37 -3.67 12.45
C LEU A 98 -12.67 -4.06 13.18
N ALA A 99 -12.71 -5.23 13.80
CA ALA A 99 -13.85 -5.66 14.61
C ALA A 99 -14.18 -4.72 15.78
N ARG A 100 -13.21 -3.93 16.28
CA ARG A 100 -13.46 -2.92 17.34
C ARG A 100 -14.24 -1.70 16.81
N ALA A 101 -14.12 -1.42 15.52
CA ALA A 101 -14.89 -0.40 14.79
C ALA A 101 -16.18 -0.97 14.18
N GLY A 102 -16.57 -2.21 14.53
CA GLY A 102 -17.77 -2.86 14.00
C GLY A 102 -17.62 -3.47 12.60
N ILE A 103 -16.40 -3.49 12.05
CA ILE A 103 -16.12 -4.07 10.73
C ILE A 103 -15.75 -5.54 10.90
N THR A 104 -16.67 -6.44 10.54
CA THR A 104 -16.48 -7.89 10.72
C THR A 104 -16.61 -8.69 9.42
N THR A 105 -17.32 -8.14 8.44
CA THR A 105 -17.56 -8.73 7.12
C THR A 105 -16.99 -7.85 6.02
N ILE A 106 -16.85 -8.43 4.82
CA ILE A 106 -16.55 -7.69 3.60
C ILE A 106 -17.59 -6.58 3.36
N GLY A 107 -18.87 -6.86 3.60
CA GLY A 107 -19.94 -5.86 3.49
C GLY A 107 -19.70 -4.66 4.40
N ASP A 108 -19.32 -4.89 5.67
CA ASP A 108 -19.02 -3.81 6.62
C ASP A 108 -17.83 -2.97 6.15
N LEU A 109 -16.77 -3.60 5.64
CA LEU A 109 -15.59 -2.91 5.11
C LEU A 109 -15.95 -2.00 3.93
N LEU A 110 -16.79 -2.51 3.02
CA LEU A 110 -17.19 -1.78 1.81
C LEU A 110 -18.14 -0.60 2.09
N ASP A 111 -18.90 -0.67 3.18
CA ASP A 111 -19.91 0.33 3.54
C ASP A 111 -19.43 1.31 4.62
N CYS A 112 -18.25 1.09 5.22
CA CYS A 112 -17.76 1.95 6.28
C CYS A 112 -17.39 3.36 5.78
N ASP A 113 -17.60 4.35 6.64
CA ASP A 113 -17.05 5.69 6.42
C ASP A 113 -15.55 5.66 6.73
N ILE A 114 -14.73 5.97 5.74
CA ILE A 114 -13.28 5.83 5.80
C ILE A 114 -12.68 6.74 6.88
N ASP A 115 -13.08 8.01 6.91
CA ASP A 115 -12.49 9.01 7.81
C ASP A 115 -12.94 8.78 9.25
N GLU A 116 -14.22 8.43 9.45
CA GLU A 116 -14.73 8.05 10.77
C GLU A 116 -14.06 6.76 11.26
N THR A 117 -13.89 5.76 10.39
CA THR A 117 -13.26 4.49 10.76
C THR A 117 -11.79 4.67 11.14
N ALA A 118 -11.02 5.43 10.35
CA ALA A 118 -9.63 5.74 10.65
C ALA A 118 -9.51 6.46 12.01
N PHE A 119 -10.38 7.45 12.25
CA PHE A 119 -10.43 8.16 13.53
C PHE A 119 -10.79 7.24 14.71
N GLN A 120 -11.75 6.33 14.55
CA GLN A 120 -12.17 5.40 15.60
C GLN A 120 -11.10 4.34 15.91
N LEU A 121 -10.36 3.89 14.90
CA LEU A 121 -9.30 2.90 15.09
C LEU A 121 -8.09 3.50 15.82
N ASP A 122 -7.73 4.75 15.51
CA ASP A 122 -6.59 5.47 16.08
C ASP A 122 -5.29 4.64 16.01
N VAL A 123 -5.03 4.07 14.83
CA VAL A 123 -3.84 3.26 14.54
C VAL A 123 -3.05 3.91 13.42
N HIS A 124 -1.81 4.29 13.70
CA HIS A 124 -0.95 5.04 12.76
C HIS A 124 -0.85 4.43 11.35
N TYR A 125 -0.81 3.11 11.22
CA TYR A 125 -0.67 2.43 9.92
C TYR A 125 -2.03 2.08 9.27
N ILE A 126 -3.16 2.45 9.87
CA ILE A 126 -4.50 2.25 9.29
C ILE A 126 -5.14 3.64 9.15
N ASP A 127 -4.69 4.36 8.13
CA ASP A 127 -5.22 5.67 7.77
C ASP A 127 -6.32 5.56 6.69
N SER A 128 -6.86 6.72 6.32
CA SER A 128 -7.91 6.81 5.30
C SER A 128 -7.47 6.28 3.93
N GLU A 129 -6.18 6.41 3.59
CA GLU A 129 -5.65 5.91 2.32
C GLU A 129 -5.59 4.38 2.32
N THR A 130 -5.07 3.80 3.39
CA THR A 130 -5.02 2.35 3.62
C THR A 130 -6.41 1.72 3.57
N LEU A 131 -7.40 2.33 4.22
CA LEU A 131 -8.79 1.86 4.18
C LEU A 131 -9.40 1.97 2.77
N ARG A 132 -9.12 3.05 2.05
CA ARG A 132 -9.56 3.20 0.64
C ARG A 132 -8.94 2.11 -0.23
N ASP A 133 -7.65 1.86 -0.08
CA ASP A 133 -6.94 0.79 -0.80
C ASP A 133 -7.57 -0.58 -0.53
N TRP A 134 -7.86 -0.91 0.73
CA TRP A 134 -8.54 -2.17 1.05
C TRP A 134 -9.94 -2.26 0.44
N GLN A 135 -10.71 -1.16 0.45
CA GLN A 135 -12.00 -1.13 -0.23
C GLN A 135 -11.87 -1.35 -1.74
N ASP A 136 -10.93 -0.69 -2.39
CA ASP A 136 -10.72 -0.77 -3.84
C ASP A 136 -10.21 -2.16 -4.25
N GLN A 137 -9.24 -2.72 -3.52
CA GLN A 137 -8.72 -4.08 -3.74
C GLN A 137 -9.83 -5.12 -3.61
N THR A 138 -10.66 -4.98 -2.56
CA THR A 138 -11.79 -5.87 -2.30
C THR A 138 -12.85 -5.78 -3.39
N LYS A 139 -13.24 -4.56 -3.80
CA LYS A 139 -14.20 -4.34 -4.90
C LYS A 139 -13.68 -4.92 -6.21
N LEU A 140 -12.42 -4.66 -6.55
CA LEU A 140 -11.81 -5.13 -7.80
C LEU A 140 -11.75 -6.66 -7.86
N MET A 141 -11.41 -7.33 -6.75
CA MET A 141 -11.43 -8.78 -6.67
C MET A 141 -12.84 -9.37 -6.83
N MET A 142 -13.86 -8.69 -6.31
CA MET A 142 -15.25 -9.11 -6.45
C MET A 142 -15.78 -8.89 -7.88
N ASP A 143 -15.40 -7.76 -8.51
CA ASP A 143 -15.84 -7.37 -9.84
C ASP A 143 -15.14 -8.16 -10.95
N VAL A 144 -13.91 -8.63 -10.72
CA VAL A 144 -13.12 -9.40 -11.70
C VAL A 144 -12.77 -10.78 -11.12
N PRO A 145 -13.68 -11.78 -11.26
CA PRO A 145 -13.44 -13.12 -10.72
C PRO A 145 -12.19 -13.77 -11.28
N GLY A 146 -11.38 -14.36 -10.39
CA GLY A 146 -10.16 -15.08 -10.75
C GLY A 146 -8.88 -14.24 -10.63
N LEU A 147 -8.97 -12.96 -10.26
CA LEU A 147 -7.80 -12.23 -9.77
C LEU A 147 -7.31 -12.82 -8.44
N ARG A 148 -5.99 -12.91 -8.29
CA ARG A 148 -5.33 -13.31 -7.05
C ARG A 148 -5.23 -12.10 -6.10
N VAL A 149 -5.05 -12.37 -4.81
CA VAL A 149 -4.80 -11.31 -3.79
C VAL A 149 -3.62 -10.43 -4.19
N HIS A 150 -2.55 -11.05 -4.69
CA HIS A 150 -1.36 -10.36 -5.16
C HIS A 150 -1.67 -9.43 -6.36
N ASP A 151 -2.43 -9.91 -7.34
CA ASP A 151 -2.78 -9.14 -8.53
C ASP A 151 -3.53 -7.85 -8.17
N VAL A 152 -4.53 -7.93 -7.28
CA VAL A 152 -5.31 -6.73 -6.88
C VAL A 152 -4.50 -5.74 -6.06
N GLN A 153 -3.53 -6.21 -5.28
CA GLN A 153 -2.59 -5.34 -4.56
C GLN A 153 -1.73 -4.55 -5.55
N ILE A 154 -1.18 -5.22 -6.57
CA ILE A 154 -0.41 -4.56 -7.64
C ILE A 154 -1.28 -3.57 -8.41
N LEU A 155 -2.48 -3.98 -8.82
CA LEU A 155 -3.38 -3.14 -9.62
C LEU A 155 -3.74 -1.84 -8.90
N VAL A 156 -4.11 -1.92 -7.62
CA VAL A 156 -4.48 -0.76 -6.81
C VAL A 156 -3.26 0.13 -6.53
N GLY A 157 -2.10 -0.47 -6.26
CA GLY A 157 -0.83 0.25 -6.14
C GLY A 157 -0.40 0.96 -7.43
N ALA A 158 -0.70 0.36 -8.59
CA ALA A 158 -0.51 0.96 -9.91
C ALA A 158 -1.59 2.01 -10.29
N GLY A 159 -2.55 2.28 -9.39
CA GLY A 159 -3.60 3.28 -9.59
C GLY A 159 -4.86 2.79 -10.31
N ILE A 160 -4.99 1.49 -10.59
CA ILE A 160 -6.21 0.90 -11.17
C ILE A 160 -7.16 0.50 -10.05
N ARG A 161 -8.31 1.19 -9.94
CA ARG A 161 -9.23 1.04 -8.80
C ARG A 161 -10.55 0.36 -9.16
N THR A 162 -10.85 0.22 -10.46
CA THR A 162 -12.11 -0.36 -10.94
C THR A 162 -11.90 -1.37 -12.07
N ALA A 163 -12.84 -2.31 -12.20
CA ALA A 163 -12.83 -3.29 -13.30
C ALA A 163 -12.88 -2.62 -14.67
N LYS A 164 -13.57 -1.47 -14.77
CA LYS A 164 -13.63 -0.69 -16.01
C LYS A 164 -12.27 -0.08 -16.38
N GLU A 165 -11.60 0.56 -15.42
CA GLU A 165 -10.25 1.10 -15.64
C GLU A 165 -9.29 -0.01 -16.09
N LEU A 166 -9.37 -1.19 -15.46
CA LEU A 166 -8.58 -2.34 -15.85
C LEU A 166 -8.90 -2.80 -17.29
N ALA A 167 -10.18 -2.92 -17.66
CA ALA A 167 -10.59 -3.34 -18.99
C ALA A 167 -10.17 -2.36 -20.09
N ASP A 168 -10.16 -1.06 -19.80
CA ASP A 168 -9.82 0.02 -20.73
C ASP A 168 -8.31 0.35 -20.75
N ALA A 169 -7.52 -0.19 -19.82
CA ALA A 169 -6.10 0.12 -19.68
C ALA A 169 -5.25 -0.36 -20.90
N PRO A 170 -4.34 0.47 -21.42
CA PRO A 170 -3.31 0.00 -22.36
C PRO A 170 -2.32 -0.91 -21.62
N ALA A 171 -2.16 -2.16 -22.10
CA ALA A 171 -1.32 -3.17 -21.44
C ALA A 171 0.10 -2.67 -21.13
N ARG A 172 0.75 -2.02 -22.09
CA ARG A 172 2.10 -1.47 -21.90
C ARG A 172 2.16 -0.41 -20.80
N THR A 173 1.15 0.45 -20.70
CA THR A 173 1.09 1.49 -19.66
C THR A 173 0.87 0.87 -18.29
N LEU A 174 -0.06 -0.09 -18.18
CA LEU A 174 -0.31 -0.79 -16.93
C LEU A 174 0.91 -1.59 -16.47
N PHE A 175 1.62 -2.25 -17.37
CA PHE A 175 2.88 -2.93 -17.05
C PHE A 175 3.93 -1.99 -16.45
N LEU A 176 4.10 -0.80 -17.03
CA LEU A 176 5.05 0.20 -16.51
C LEU A 176 4.64 0.70 -15.12
N LEU A 177 3.36 1.02 -14.91
CA LEU A 177 2.85 1.50 -13.61
C LEU A 177 2.95 0.42 -12.53
N ALA A 178 2.60 -0.83 -12.86
CA ALA A 178 2.75 -1.96 -11.97
C ALA A 178 4.21 -2.24 -11.62
N THR A 179 5.11 -2.13 -12.61
CA THR A 179 6.55 -2.25 -12.37
C THR A 179 7.07 -1.11 -11.48
N GLU A 180 6.64 0.13 -11.72
CA GLU A 180 7.01 1.27 -10.89
C GLU A 180 6.57 1.08 -9.44
N PHE A 181 5.31 0.65 -9.23
CA PHE A 181 4.79 0.31 -7.90
C PHE A 181 5.61 -0.81 -7.24
N LEU A 182 5.90 -1.90 -7.95
CA LEU A 182 6.69 -3.02 -7.41
C LEU A 182 8.12 -2.62 -7.01
N ASN A 183 8.66 -1.53 -7.54
CA ASN A 183 9.96 -0.98 -7.15
C ASN A 183 9.86 0.11 -6.06
N SER A 184 8.67 0.41 -5.53
CA SER A 184 8.48 1.32 -4.41
C SER A 184 8.59 0.59 -3.06
N PRO A 185 8.82 1.30 -1.94
CA PRO A 185 8.84 0.69 -0.60
C PRO A 185 7.56 -0.08 -0.25
N GLU A 186 6.41 0.37 -0.74
CA GLU A 186 5.12 -0.30 -0.56
C GLU A 186 5.03 -1.58 -1.40
N GLY A 187 5.57 -1.54 -2.62
CA GLY A 187 5.64 -2.70 -3.53
C GLY A 187 6.53 -3.83 -3.03
N GLU A 188 7.57 -3.54 -2.25
CA GLU A 188 8.45 -4.57 -1.65
C GLU A 188 7.68 -5.57 -0.79
N TYR A 189 6.62 -5.13 -0.09
CA TYR A 189 5.78 -6.02 0.71
C TYR A 189 4.82 -6.89 -0.12
N VAL A 190 4.54 -6.47 -1.36
CA VAL A 190 3.66 -7.17 -2.28
C VAL A 190 4.45 -8.19 -3.09
N GLN A 191 5.70 -7.89 -3.44
CA GLN A 191 6.56 -8.76 -4.23
C GLN A 191 6.77 -10.12 -3.55
N ARG A 192 6.56 -11.21 -4.30
CA ARG A 192 6.76 -12.58 -3.82
C ARG A 192 8.11 -13.12 -4.29
N GLY A 193 9.11 -13.09 -3.42
CA GLY A 193 10.40 -13.76 -3.67
C GLY A 193 11.00 -13.40 -5.04
N ASP A 194 11.50 -14.41 -5.75
CA ASP A 194 12.10 -14.26 -7.08
C ASP A 194 11.09 -14.26 -8.25
N ASP A 195 9.78 -14.10 -7.97
CA ASP A 195 8.75 -14.10 -9.02
C ASP A 195 8.90 -12.86 -9.93
N VAL A 196 8.99 -13.12 -11.23
CA VAL A 196 9.26 -12.09 -12.23
C VAL A 196 7.94 -11.64 -12.81
N PHE A 197 7.55 -10.42 -12.49
CA PHE A 197 6.40 -9.77 -13.10
C PHE A 197 6.63 -9.58 -14.61
N VAL A 198 5.73 -10.13 -15.43
CA VAL A 198 5.83 -10.09 -16.91
C VAL A 198 4.60 -9.45 -17.57
N GLU A 199 4.78 -8.93 -18.78
CA GLU A 199 3.73 -8.22 -19.53
C GLU A 199 2.51 -9.12 -19.83
N ASP A 200 2.72 -10.42 -20.01
CA ASP A 200 1.64 -11.40 -20.23
C ASP A 200 0.61 -11.44 -19.08
N GLU A 201 1.05 -11.22 -17.82
CA GLU A 201 0.13 -11.18 -16.67
C GLU A 201 -0.85 -10.01 -16.77
N VAL A 202 -0.39 -8.87 -17.30
CA VAL A 202 -1.22 -7.67 -17.48
C VAL A 202 -2.29 -7.90 -18.55
N GLU A 203 -1.93 -8.54 -19.67
CA GLU A 203 -2.90 -8.88 -20.72
C GLU A 203 -3.99 -9.81 -20.17
N GLU A 204 -3.56 -10.79 -19.37
CA GLU A 204 -4.42 -11.73 -18.66
C GLU A 204 -5.40 -11.04 -17.68
N TRP A 205 -4.97 -10.01 -16.96
CA TRP A 205 -5.86 -9.23 -16.09
C TRP A 205 -6.88 -8.42 -16.89
N ILE A 206 -6.44 -7.77 -17.97
CA ILE A 206 -7.29 -6.97 -18.86
C ILE A 206 -8.36 -7.85 -19.52
N GLU A 207 -7.99 -9.04 -20.00
CA GLU A 207 -8.94 -9.98 -20.61
C GLU A 207 -10.00 -10.44 -19.61
N ARG A 208 -9.61 -10.76 -18.37
CA ARG A 208 -10.56 -11.12 -17.30
C ARG A 208 -11.52 -9.97 -17.01
N ALA A 209 -11.03 -8.74 -16.92
CA ALA A 209 -11.86 -7.57 -16.66
C ALA A 209 -12.87 -7.31 -17.79
N LYS A 210 -12.45 -7.44 -19.05
CA LYS A 210 -13.35 -7.34 -20.22
C LYS A 210 -14.42 -8.43 -20.23
N GLY A 211 -14.10 -9.63 -19.73
CA GLY A 211 -15.05 -10.73 -19.62
C GLY A 211 -16.06 -10.59 -18.48
N ALA A 212 -15.78 -9.74 -17.50
CA ALA A 212 -16.64 -9.49 -16.35
C ALA A 212 -17.62 -8.32 -16.54
N ALA A 213 -17.33 -7.40 -17.48
CA ALA A 213 -18.10 -6.20 -17.79
C ALA A 213 -19.37 -6.43 -18.63
#